data_AF-A0A9E9P4Y9-F1
#
_entry.id   AF-A0A9E9P4Y9-F1
#
_cell.length_a   1.000
_cell.length_b   1.000
_cell.length_c   1.000
_cell.angle_alpha   90.00
_cell.angle_beta   90.00
_cell.angle_gamma   90.00
#
_symmetry.space_group_name_H-M   'P 1'
#
loop_
_entity.id
_entity.type
_entity.pdbx_description
1 polymer ?
#
loop_
_entity_poly.entity_id
_entity_poly.type
_entity_poly.pdbx_seq_one_letter_code
_entity_poly.pdbx_strand_id
1 'polypeptide(L)'
;MKIWIIGNAPNKQNIDHLVNKEDIVVRFNSPNPSCSLRADVLFIANAYENVRSRKMNINKKYLKKNTFVIYRFSLKGVFSLLKKQKIFKIIKYLYRFLFFILRNNLHHFKYKFFDFNLINKIASDVLKTDKEPSSGFIIIYYFLEKYKDAKIIMHNFTFEGWDGHPWEKEKKYVQRLIDENKILHI
;
A
#
# COMPACT_ATOMS: atom_id res chain seq x y z
N MET A 1 -4.57 17.83 -9.64
CA MET A 1 -4.84 16.37 -9.69
C MET A 1 -5.10 15.87 -8.28
N LYS A 2 -6.10 15.01 -8.06
CA LYS A 2 -6.32 14.36 -6.77
C LYS A 2 -5.84 12.91 -6.79
N ILE A 3 -5.31 12.45 -5.68
CA ILE A 3 -4.91 11.06 -5.48
C ILE A 3 -5.72 10.51 -4.33
N TRP A 4 -6.58 9.55 -4.63
CA TRP A 4 -7.47 8.89 -3.69
C TRP A 4 -6.81 7.64 -3.14
N ILE A 5 -6.46 7.63 -1.86
CA ILE A 5 -5.92 6.46 -1.17
C ILE A 5 -7.07 5.79 -0.41
N ILE A 6 -7.49 4.64 -0.93
CA ILE A 6 -8.60 3.87 -0.36
C ILE A 6 -8.03 2.82 0.59
N GLY A 7 -8.25 3.05 1.88
CA GLY A 7 -7.94 2.11 2.94
C GLY A 7 -8.85 0.87 2.93
N ASN A 8 -8.53 -0.06 3.83
CA ASN A 8 -9.24 -1.33 3.93
C ASN A 8 -10.20 -1.40 5.13
N ALA A 9 -10.43 -0.29 5.84
CA ALA A 9 -11.38 -0.25 6.94
C ALA A 9 -12.81 -0.47 6.43
N PRO A 10 -13.68 -1.16 7.19
CA PRO A 10 -15.05 -1.45 6.78
C PRO A 10 -15.92 -0.19 6.88
N ASN A 11 -15.92 0.64 5.85
CA ASN A 11 -16.87 1.74 5.70
C ASN A 11 -17.66 1.58 4.38
N LYS A 12 -18.93 1.96 4.42
CA LYS A 12 -19.98 1.69 3.41
C LYS A 12 -20.38 2.92 2.62
N GLN A 13 -19.84 4.10 2.91
CA GLN A 13 -20.21 5.30 2.17
C GLN A 13 -19.75 5.19 0.71
N ASN A 14 -20.67 5.37 -0.23
CA ASN A 14 -20.35 5.40 -1.64
C ASN A 14 -19.78 6.78 -2.00
N ILE A 15 -18.54 6.79 -2.47
CA ILE A 15 -17.82 8.01 -2.89
C ILE A 15 -17.56 8.06 -4.40
N ASP A 16 -18.14 7.16 -5.19
CA ASP A 16 -17.85 7.04 -6.62
C ASP A 16 -18.13 8.35 -7.38
N HIS A 17 -19.17 9.08 -6.96
CA HIS A 17 -19.57 10.38 -7.52
C HIS A 17 -18.60 11.53 -7.22
N LEU A 18 -17.68 11.36 -6.26
CA LEU A 18 -16.68 12.37 -5.89
C LEU A 18 -15.38 12.25 -6.70
N VAL A 19 -15.18 11.11 -7.38
CA VAL A 19 -13.95 10.79 -8.10
C VAL A 19 -14.10 11.13 -9.57
N ASN A 20 -13.22 12.01 -10.06
CA ASN A 20 -13.20 12.39 -11.47
C ASN A 20 -12.36 11.41 -12.30
N LYS A 21 -12.51 11.45 -13.62
CA LYS A 21 -11.78 10.57 -14.56
C LYS A 21 -10.26 10.81 -14.51
N GLU A 22 -9.85 12.04 -14.24
CA GLU A 22 -8.46 12.50 -14.17
C GLU A 22 -7.80 12.20 -12.82
N ASP A 23 -8.58 11.76 -11.83
CA ASP A 23 -8.07 11.40 -10.51
C ASP A 23 -7.41 10.02 -10.52
N ILE A 24 -6.47 9.82 -9.60
CA ILE A 24 -5.77 8.54 -9.44
C ILE A 24 -6.33 7.82 -8.21
N VAL A 25 -6.84 6.60 -8.40
CA VAL A 25 -7.28 5.74 -7.30
C VAL A 25 -6.19 4.74 -6.93
N VAL A 26 -5.75 4.81 -5.68
CA VAL A 26 -4.76 3.93 -5.07
C VAL A 26 -5.46 2.99 -4.10
N ARG A 27 -5.27 1.68 -4.29
CA ARG A 27 -5.72 0.63 -3.37
C ARG A 27 -4.54 -0.26 -2.99
N PHE A 28 -4.67 -1.05 -1.93
CA PHE A 28 -3.54 -1.85 -1.47
C PHE A 28 -3.90 -3.19 -0.84
N ASN A 29 -2.93 -4.11 -0.88
CA ASN A 29 -3.04 -5.48 -0.40
C ASN A 29 -4.25 -6.22 -1.01
N SER A 30 -5.23 -6.60 -0.18
CA SER A 30 -6.53 -7.11 -0.62
C SER A 30 -7.53 -5.95 -0.56
N PRO A 31 -7.88 -5.30 -1.70
CA PRO A 31 -8.75 -4.13 -1.67
C PRO A 31 -10.11 -4.42 -1.01
N ASN A 32 -10.54 -3.57 -0.07
CA ASN A 32 -11.80 -3.73 0.64
C ASN A 32 -13.01 -3.87 -0.31
N PRO A 33 -13.81 -4.94 -0.19
CA PRO A 33 -14.91 -5.20 -1.10
C PRO A 33 -16.06 -4.18 -1.04
N SER A 34 -16.19 -3.42 0.05
CA SER A 34 -17.25 -2.43 0.25
C SER A 34 -17.07 -1.14 -0.57
N CYS A 35 -15.90 -0.95 -1.20
CA CYS A 35 -15.65 0.19 -2.09
C CYS A 35 -15.59 -0.28 -3.54
N SER A 36 -16.47 0.29 -4.37
CA SER A 36 -16.63 0.00 -5.81
C SER A 36 -15.52 0.62 -6.67
N LEU A 37 -14.84 1.67 -6.19
CA LEU A 37 -13.74 2.29 -6.92
C LEU A 37 -12.67 1.26 -7.33
N ARG A 38 -12.32 1.33 -8.62
CA ARG A 38 -11.29 0.50 -9.24
C ARG A 38 -9.95 1.21 -9.19
N ALA A 39 -8.90 0.47 -8.87
CA ALA A 39 -7.55 1.00 -8.70
C ALA A 39 -6.89 1.36 -10.04
N ASP A 40 -6.36 2.57 -10.14
CA ASP A 40 -5.30 2.92 -11.09
C ASP A 40 -3.95 2.39 -10.61
N VAL A 41 -3.72 2.40 -9.31
CA VAL A 41 -2.51 1.87 -8.67
C VAL A 41 -2.88 0.85 -7.60
N LEU A 42 -2.31 -0.34 -7.70
CA LEU A 42 -2.39 -1.36 -6.66
C LEU A 42 -1.04 -1.49 -5.95
N PHE A 43 -1.00 -1.15 -4.67
CA PHE A 43 0.19 -1.27 -3.85
C PHE A 43 0.17 -2.58 -3.05
N ILE A 44 1.12 -3.48 -3.30
CA ILE A 44 1.29 -4.73 -2.57
C ILE A 44 2.34 -4.53 -1.48
N ALA A 45 1.88 -4.05 -0.32
CA ALA A 45 2.72 -3.71 0.82
C ALA A 45 3.07 -4.95 1.66
N ASN A 46 2.11 -5.84 1.90
CA ASN A 46 2.30 -7.03 2.75
C ASN A 46 2.62 -8.29 1.94
N ALA A 47 3.60 -8.18 1.03
CA ALA A 47 3.95 -9.26 0.12
C ALA A 47 4.69 -10.44 0.78
N TYR A 48 5.20 -10.32 2.02
CA TYR A 48 5.90 -11.44 2.66
C TYR A 48 4.94 -12.35 3.43
N GLU A 49 4.29 -11.85 4.48
CA GLU A 49 3.43 -12.68 5.34
C GLU A 49 2.12 -13.10 4.67
N ASN A 50 1.51 -12.25 3.84
CA ASN A 50 0.22 -12.57 3.23
C ASN A 50 0.33 -13.43 1.95
N VAL A 51 1.46 -13.32 1.23
CA VAL A 51 1.81 -14.26 0.15
C VAL A 51 2.21 -15.61 0.74
N ARG A 52 2.96 -15.61 1.85
CA ARG A 52 3.33 -16.82 2.61
C ARG A 52 2.11 -17.58 3.13
N SER A 53 1.13 -16.87 3.68
CA SER A 53 -0.08 -17.46 4.28
C SER A 53 -1.22 -17.68 3.28
N ARG A 54 -1.05 -17.31 2.00
CA ARG A 54 -2.08 -17.35 0.94
C ARG A 54 -3.36 -16.54 1.23
N LYS A 55 -3.38 -15.76 2.32
CA LYS A 55 -4.55 -14.98 2.78
C LYS A 55 -4.86 -13.77 1.90
N MET A 56 -3.89 -13.28 1.12
CA MET A 56 -4.12 -12.14 0.21
C MET A 56 -4.70 -12.61 -1.12
N ASN A 57 -5.91 -12.14 -1.42
CA ASN A 57 -6.63 -12.39 -2.66
C ASN A 57 -6.98 -11.04 -3.29
N ILE A 58 -6.61 -10.86 -4.55
CA ILE A 58 -6.86 -9.65 -5.31
C ILE A 58 -7.87 -10.00 -6.38
N ASN A 59 -9.09 -9.52 -6.19
CA ASN A 59 -10.13 -9.67 -7.18
C ASN A 59 -9.95 -8.61 -8.28
N LYS A 60 -9.82 -9.06 -9.54
CA LYS A 60 -9.66 -8.20 -10.72
C LYS A 60 -10.76 -7.16 -10.87
N LYS A 61 -11.97 -7.39 -10.32
CA LYS A 61 -13.07 -6.43 -10.40
C LYS A 61 -12.72 -5.08 -9.74
N TYR A 62 -11.78 -5.07 -8.79
CA TYR A 62 -11.30 -3.86 -8.12
C TYR A 62 -10.12 -3.18 -8.83
N LEU A 63 -9.69 -3.69 -9.98
CA LEU A 63 -8.56 -3.16 -10.75
C LEU A 63 -9.04 -2.65 -12.10
N LYS A 64 -8.52 -1.52 -12.57
CA LYS A 64 -8.72 -1.04 -13.95
C LYS A 64 -7.90 -1.90 -14.93
N LYS A 65 -8.19 -1.80 -16.23
CA LYS A 65 -7.48 -2.57 -17.27
C LYS A 65 -5.97 -2.23 -17.33
N ASN A 66 -5.64 -0.97 -17.06
CA ASN A 66 -4.29 -0.41 -17.09
C ASN A 66 -3.71 -0.17 -15.69
N THR A 67 -4.18 -0.88 -14.67
CA THR A 67 -3.65 -0.73 -13.31
C THR A 67 -2.14 -0.89 -13.29
N PHE A 68 -1.47 -0.04 -12.53
CA PHE A 68 -0.05 -0.12 -12.25
C PHE A 68 0.19 -0.76 -10.88
N VAL A 69 1.04 -1.78 -10.80
CA VAL A 69 1.29 -2.51 -9.55
C VAL A 69 2.60 -2.08 -8.92
N ILE A 70 2.59 -1.73 -7.64
CA ILE A 70 3.79 -1.43 -6.86
C ILE A 70 4.01 -2.54 -5.84
N TYR A 71 5.10 -3.27 -5.97
CA TYR A 71 5.47 -4.31 -5.01
C TYR A 71 6.45 -3.76 -3.98
N ARG A 72 6.20 -3.98 -2.68
CA ARG A 72 7.11 -3.52 -1.63
C ARG A 72 8.53 -4.07 -1.77
N PHE A 73 8.67 -5.35 -2.14
CA PHE A 73 9.96 -6.01 -2.17
C PHE A 73 10.38 -6.35 -3.59
N SER A 74 11.54 -5.86 -4.00
CA SER A 74 12.29 -6.40 -5.14
C SER A 74 12.95 -7.72 -4.76
N LEU A 75 13.38 -8.50 -5.76
CA LEU A 75 14.22 -9.68 -5.52
C LEU A 75 15.42 -9.33 -4.64
N LYS A 76 16.14 -8.24 -4.95
CA LYS A 76 17.27 -7.75 -4.13
C LYS A 76 16.86 -7.43 -2.70
N GLY A 77 15.71 -6.77 -2.50
CA GLY A 77 15.17 -6.46 -1.18
C GLY A 77 14.84 -7.72 -0.37
N VAL A 78 14.22 -8.72 -1.02
CA VAL A 78 13.96 -10.04 -0.43
C VAL A 78 15.26 -10.73 -0.04
N PHE A 79 16.25 -10.79 -0.95
CA PHE A 79 17.55 -11.37 -0.63
C PHE A 79 18.20 -10.65 0.55
N SER A 80 18.12 -9.31 0.63
CA SER A 80 18.65 -8.55 1.76
C SER A 80 17.96 -8.89 3.08
N LEU A 81 16.62 -8.96 3.10
CA LEU A 81 15.83 -9.36 4.28
C LEU A 81 16.14 -10.80 4.71
N LEU A 82 16.37 -11.67 3.74
CA LEU A 82 16.60 -13.09 3.95
C LEU A 82 18.10 -13.46 4.00
N LYS A 83 19.04 -12.51 3.97
CA LYS A 83 20.49 -12.77 4.06
C LYS A 83 20.86 -13.57 5.32
N LYS A 84 20.09 -13.39 6.40
CA LYS A 84 20.25 -14.12 7.68
C LYS A 84 19.47 -15.44 7.73
N GLN A 85 18.77 -15.81 6.65
CA GLN A 85 17.87 -16.96 6.58
C GLN A 85 18.47 -18.06 5.70
N LYS A 86 18.10 -19.32 5.96
CA LYS A 86 18.53 -20.47 5.17
C LYS A 86 18.05 -20.36 3.72
N ILE A 87 18.87 -20.74 2.74
CA ILE A 87 18.61 -20.61 1.29
C ILE A 87 17.24 -21.17 0.84
N PHE A 88 16.78 -22.27 1.42
CA PHE A 88 15.48 -22.85 1.11
C PHE A 88 14.31 -21.91 1.43
N LYS A 89 14.44 -21.02 2.42
CA LYS A 89 13.39 -20.02 2.75
C LYS A 89 13.29 -18.98 1.65
N ILE A 90 14.42 -18.62 1.03
CA ILE A 90 14.49 -17.71 -0.10
C ILE A 90 13.81 -18.34 -1.31
N ILE A 91 14.19 -19.57 -1.68
CA ILE A 91 13.59 -20.31 -2.79
C ILE A 91 12.07 -20.44 -2.60
N LYS A 92 11.65 -20.82 -1.38
CA LYS A 92 10.24 -20.93 -1.01
C LYS A 92 9.49 -19.61 -1.14
N TYR A 93 10.11 -18.49 -0.78
CA TYR A 93 9.51 -17.17 -0.99
C TYR A 93 9.35 -16.85 -2.48
N LEU A 94 10.40 -17.03 -3.28
CA LEU A 94 10.38 -16.73 -4.72
C LEU A 94 9.28 -17.52 -5.44
N TYR A 95 9.20 -18.82 -5.16
CA TYR A 95 8.14 -19.68 -5.68
C TYR A 95 6.74 -19.18 -5.29
N ARG A 96 6.54 -18.84 -4.01
CA ARG A 96 5.24 -18.36 -3.51
C ARG A 96 4.87 -17.00 -4.10
N PHE A 97 5.83 -16.13 -4.30
CA PHE A 97 5.62 -14.82 -4.90
C PHE A 97 5.20 -14.94 -6.37
N LEU A 98 5.89 -15.79 -7.14
CA LEU A 98 5.50 -16.10 -8.52
C LEU A 98 4.10 -16.71 -8.59
N PHE A 99 3.83 -17.71 -7.74
CA PHE A 99 2.51 -18.33 -7.64
C PHE A 99 1.42 -17.32 -7.28
N PHE A 100 1.71 -16.39 -6.36
CA PHE A 100 0.79 -15.32 -6.00
C PHE A 100 0.49 -14.40 -7.19
N ILE A 101 1.51 -14.01 -7.97
CA ILE A 101 1.33 -13.20 -9.18
C ILE A 101 0.43 -13.93 -10.18
N LEU A 102 0.68 -15.21 -10.44
CA LEU A 102 -0.09 -16.00 -11.41
C LEU A 102 -1.53 -16.21 -10.93
N ARG A 103 -1.73 -16.64 -9.69
CA ARG A 103 -3.06 -16.86 -9.08
C ARG A 103 -3.94 -15.61 -9.15
N ASN A 104 -3.36 -14.46 -8.85
CA ASN A 104 -4.07 -13.18 -8.87
C ASN A 104 -4.02 -12.49 -10.25
N ASN A 105 -3.44 -13.15 -11.26
CA ASN A 105 -3.31 -12.67 -12.62
C ASN A 105 -2.67 -11.28 -12.74
N LEU A 106 -1.65 -11.00 -11.91
CA LEU A 106 -1.00 -9.70 -11.88
C LEU A 106 0.08 -9.53 -12.96
N HIS A 107 0.48 -10.62 -13.61
CA HIS A 107 1.61 -10.65 -14.57
C HIS A 107 1.39 -9.82 -15.83
N HIS A 108 0.14 -9.45 -16.16
CA HIS A 108 -0.17 -8.60 -17.31
C HIS A 108 -0.10 -7.09 -17.00
N PHE A 109 -0.04 -6.71 -15.73
CA PHE A 109 0.02 -5.30 -15.35
C PHE A 109 1.46 -4.79 -15.38
N LYS A 110 1.63 -3.53 -15.76
CA LYS A 110 2.89 -2.83 -15.57
C LYS A 110 3.18 -2.75 -14.07
N TYR A 111 4.43 -2.96 -13.68
CA TYR A 111 4.81 -2.95 -12.28
C TYR A 111 6.15 -2.28 -12.02
N LYS A 112 6.39 -1.96 -10.75
CA LYS A 112 7.72 -1.66 -10.22
C LYS A 112 7.87 -2.14 -8.79
N PHE A 113 9.10 -2.09 -8.30
CA PHE A 113 9.41 -2.31 -6.90
C PHE A 113 9.51 -0.98 -6.14
N PHE A 114 9.07 -1.00 -4.89
CA PHE A 114 9.23 0.08 -3.94
C PHE A 114 10.67 0.16 -3.44
N ASP A 115 11.11 1.36 -3.09
CA ASP A 115 12.42 1.55 -2.47
C ASP A 115 12.37 1.18 -0.99
N PHE A 116 13.09 0.13 -0.61
CA PHE A 116 13.13 -0.34 0.77
C PHE A 116 13.75 0.69 1.72
N ASN A 117 14.69 1.51 1.25
CA ASN A 117 15.34 2.53 2.07
C ASN A 117 14.35 3.60 2.53
N LEU A 118 13.29 3.83 1.75
CA LEU A 118 12.24 4.77 2.11
C LEU A 118 11.48 4.34 3.36
N ILE A 119 11.30 3.03 3.60
CA ILE A 119 10.60 2.54 4.79
C ILE A 119 11.40 2.83 6.05
N ASN A 120 12.70 2.55 6.01
CA ASN A 120 13.60 2.84 7.13
C ASN A 120 13.63 4.35 7.39
N LYS A 121 13.75 5.17 6.34
CA LYS A 121 13.69 6.63 6.43
C LYS A 121 12.39 7.12 7.07
N ILE A 122 11.24 6.55 6.66
CA ILE A 122 9.95 6.89 7.27
C ILE A 122 9.95 6.56 8.76
N ALA A 123 10.40 5.37 9.14
CA ALA A 123 10.44 4.96 10.54
C ALA A 123 11.36 5.86 11.38
N SER A 124 12.61 6.05 10.94
CA SER A 124 13.63 6.79 11.69
C SER A 124 13.43 8.31 11.68
N ASP A 125 13.22 8.89 10.51
CA ASP A 125 13.33 10.34 10.33
C ASP A 125 11.97 11.02 10.46
N VAL A 126 10.91 10.36 9.98
CA VAL A 126 9.56 10.93 9.92
C VAL A 126 8.78 10.60 11.18
N LEU A 127 8.69 9.32 11.54
CA LEU A 127 7.94 8.86 12.70
C LEU A 127 8.81 8.80 13.97
N LYS A 128 10.14 8.85 13.87
CA LYS A 128 11.06 8.74 15.03
C LYS A 128 10.75 7.51 15.87
N THR A 129 10.75 6.34 15.23
CA THR A 129 10.36 5.07 15.83
C THR A 129 11.15 3.90 15.24
N ASP A 130 11.30 2.85 16.03
CA ASP A 130 11.87 1.55 15.64
C ASP A 130 10.82 0.59 15.05
N LYS A 131 9.54 0.81 15.39
CA LYS A 131 8.39 0.10 14.82
C LYS A 131 8.22 0.33 13.31
N GLU A 132 7.78 -0.72 12.61
CA GLU A 132 7.51 -0.63 11.18
C GLU A 132 6.22 0.19 10.89
N PRO A 133 6.25 1.18 9.97
CA PRO A 133 5.04 1.90 9.58
C PRO A 133 4.02 1.01 8.87
N SER A 134 2.75 1.34 9.01
CA SER A 134 1.65 0.62 8.36
C SER A 134 1.74 0.73 6.84
N SER A 135 1.20 -0.28 6.15
CA SER A 135 1.09 -0.29 4.68
C SER A 135 0.46 0.99 4.15
N GLY A 136 -0.62 1.43 4.80
CA GLY A 136 -1.33 2.62 4.41
C GLY A 136 -0.48 3.88 4.59
N PHE A 137 0.22 4.03 5.72
CA PHE A 137 1.07 5.19 5.97
C PHE A 137 2.22 5.29 4.97
N ILE A 138 2.86 4.15 4.64
CA ILE A 138 3.90 4.08 3.61
C ILE A 138 3.38 4.61 2.27
N ILE A 139 2.15 4.24 1.90
CA ILE A 139 1.51 4.68 0.65
C ILE A 139 1.25 6.19 0.69
N ILE A 140 0.67 6.70 1.77
CA ILE A 140 0.41 8.14 1.95
C ILE A 140 1.71 8.93 1.78
N TYR A 141 2.74 8.56 2.55
CA TYR A 141 4.03 9.25 2.50
C TYR A 141 4.66 9.18 1.11
N TYR A 142 4.64 8.01 0.46
CA TYR A 142 5.18 7.85 -0.88
C TYR A 142 4.50 8.75 -1.91
N PHE A 143 3.18 8.88 -1.88
CA PHE A 143 2.46 9.73 -2.83
C PHE A 143 2.63 11.23 -2.52
N LEU A 144 2.72 11.61 -1.25
CA LEU A 144 3.04 12.99 -0.85
C LEU A 144 4.42 13.42 -1.34
N GLU A 145 5.45 12.59 -1.13
CA GLU A 145 6.81 12.91 -1.56
C GLU A 145 6.94 12.96 -3.08
N LYS A 146 6.25 12.05 -3.78
CA LYS A 146 6.36 11.93 -5.23
C LYS A 146 5.54 13.00 -5.97
N TYR A 147 4.40 13.40 -5.43
CA TYR A 147 3.47 14.32 -6.09
C TYR A 147 3.17 15.50 -5.17
N LYS A 148 4.15 16.41 -5.04
CA LYS A 148 4.10 17.55 -4.11
C LYS A 148 2.90 18.48 -4.33
N ASP A 149 2.43 18.58 -5.58
CA ASP A 149 1.31 19.45 -5.97
C ASP A 149 -0.04 18.71 -5.99
N ALA A 150 -0.06 17.40 -5.70
CA ALA A 150 -1.30 16.63 -5.68
C ALA A 150 -2.01 16.78 -4.34
N LYS A 151 -3.34 16.92 -4.39
CA LYS A 151 -4.18 16.82 -3.20
C LYS A 151 -4.42 15.35 -2.90
N ILE A 152 -3.96 14.88 -1.74
CA ILE A 152 -4.23 13.52 -1.29
C ILE A 152 -5.59 13.47 -0.60
N ILE A 153 -6.42 12.51 -0.99
CA ILE A 153 -7.70 12.23 -0.35
C ILE A 153 -7.65 10.82 0.22
N MET A 154 -7.87 10.70 1.52
CA MET A 154 -7.94 9.42 2.21
C MET A 154 -9.40 9.05 2.41
N HIS A 155 -9.73 7.79 2.13
CA HIS A 155 -11.06 7.24 2.41
C HIS A 155 -10.94 5.81 2.91
N ASN A 156 -11.87 5.36 3.77
CA ASN A 156 -11.85 4.03 4.40
C ASN A 156 -10.55 3.72 5.14
N PHE A 157 -9.98 4.73 5.79
CA PHE A 157 -8.67 4.64 6.41
C PHE A 157 -8.75 4.80 7.92
N THR A 158 -8.04 3.94 8.64
CA THR A 158 -7.95 3.98 10.11
C THR A 158 -6.50 3.83 10.53
N PHE A 159 -6.19 4.26 11.76
CA PHE A 159 -4.89 4.08 12.39
C PHE A 159 -5.00 3.01 13.47
N GLU A 160 -5.51 1.85 13.09
CA GLU A 160 -5.72 0.71 13.97
C GLU A 160 -5.49 -0.59 13.21
N GLY A 161 -5.28 -1.69 13.94
CA GLY A 161 -5.01 -3.01 13.37
C GLY A 161 -3.93 -3.73 14.16
N TRP A 162 -2.91 -4.24 13.46
CA TRP A 162 -1.78 -4.92 14.12
C TRP A 162 -1.04 -3.97 15.07
N ASP A 163 -0.84 -4.40 16.32
CA ASP A 163 -0.23 -3.66 17.43
C ASP A 163 1.27 -3.34 17.26
N GLY A 164 1.91 -4.02 16.30
CA GLY A 164 3.30 -3.76 15.92
C GLY A 164 3.53 -2.42 15.21
N HIS A 165 2.48 -1.75 14.73
CA HIS A 165 2.59 -0.46 14.04
C HIS A 165 2.58 0.74 15.02
N PRO A 166 3.26 1.84 14.69
CA PRO A 166 3.31 3.06 15.50
C PRO A 166 2.06 3.95 15.30
N TRP A 167 0.86 3.40 15.54
CA TRP A 167 -0.42 4.03 15.18
C TRP A 167 -0.58 5.48 15.65
N GLU A 168 -0.26 5.79 16.90
CA GLU A 168 -0.37 7.15 17.45
C GLU A 168 0.54 8.15 16.70
N LYS A 169 1.73 7.70 16.29
CA LYS A 169 2.68 8.55 15.55
C LYS A 169 2.21 8.79 14.12
N GLU A 170 1.68 7.75 13.47
CA GLU A 170 1.08 7.85 12.14
C GLU A 170 -0.12 8.79 12.14
N LYS A 171 -1.04 8.60 13.09
CA LYS A 171 -2.23 9.43 13.27
C LYS A 171 -1.85 10.89 13.50
N LYS A 172 -0.93 11.15 14.42
CA LYS A 172 -0.44 12.52 14.70
C LYS A 172 0.18 13.17 13.46
N TYR A 173 0.98 12.42 12.68
CA TYR A 173 1.60 12.94 11.47
C TYR A 173 0.56 13.27 10.39
N VAL A 174 -0.39 12.36 10.15
CA VAL A 174 -1.46 12.60 9.16
C VAL A 174 -2.39 13.71 9.60
N GLN A 175 -2.72 13.81 10.90
CA GLN A 175 -3.55 14.90 11.42
C GLN A 175 -2.92 16.26 11.11
N ARG A 176 -1.62 16.42 11.36
CA ARG A 176 -0.92 17.66 10.98
C ARG A 176 -1.05 17.98 9.49
N LEU A 177 -0.98 16.97 8.61
CA LEU A 177 -1.14 17.18 7.17
C LEU A 177 -2.58 17.50 6.76
N ILE A 178 -3.57 17.06 7.54
CA ILE A 178 -4.97 17.47 7.38
C ILE A 178 -5.10 18.95 7.78
N ASP A 179 -4.53 19.33 8.92
CA ASP A 179 -4.56 20.72 9.43
C ASP A 179 -3.84 21.68 8.46
N GLU A 180 -2.76 21.23 7.82
CA GLU A 180 -2.04 21.95 6.75
C GLU A 180 -2.76 21.91 5.38
N ASN A 181 -3.96 21.32 5.30
CA ASN A 181 -4.74 21.14 4.07
C ASN A 181 -3.98 20.41 2.94
N LYS A 182 -3.02 19.54 3.27
CA LYS A 182 -2.31 18.65 2.30
C LYS A 182 -3.06 17.34 2.08
N ILE A 183 -3.71 16.84 3.13
CA ILE A 183 -4.59 15.68 3.07
C ILE A 183 -6.04 16.16 3.29
N LEU A 184 -6.98 15.46 2.67
CA LEU A 184 -8.39 15.48 3.07
C LEU A 184 -8.79 14.06 3.46
N HIS A 185 -9.38 13.86 4.63
CA HIS A 185 -9.83 12.54 5.09
C HIS A 185 -11.35 12.52 5.13
N ILE A 186 -11.97 11.61 4.39
CA ILE A 186 -13.43 11.46 4.26
C ILE A 186 -13.91 10.04 4.53
#